data_AF-A0A3D8JS26-F1
#
_entry.id   AF-A0A3D8JS26-F1
#
_cell.length_a   1.000
_cell.length_b   1.000
_cell.length_c   1.000
_cell.angle_alpha   90.00
_cell.angle_beta   90.00
_cell.angle_gamma   90.00
#
_symmetry.space_group_name_H-M   'P 1'
#
loop_
_entity.id
_entity.type
_entity.pdbx_description
1 polymer ?
#
loop_
_entity_poly.entity_id
_entity_poly.type
_entity_poly.pdbx_seq_one_letter_code
_entity_poly.pdbx_strand_id
1 'polypeptide(L)'
;MCGTGGDENFMHDKIRLQIFSEQGELLAQRKFHVDWITNFPRELEYGVDHVTYYDASRESNFKHRIEMPPTRWDWVRARLPLLS
;
A
#
# COMPACT_ATOMS: atom_id res chain seq x y z
N MET A 1 -20.91 3.87 -8.65
CA MET A 1 -19.66 3.08 -8.63
C MET A 1 -19.07 3.17 -10.03
N CYS A 2 -18.00 3.95 -10.21
CA CYS A 2 -17.28 4.01 -11.48
C CYS A 2 -16.08 3.07 -11.39
N GLY A 3 -16.31 1.80 -11.73
CA GLY A 3 -15.25 0.81 -11.91
C GLY A 3 -15.00 0.69 -13.41
N THR A 4 -13.81 1.07 -13.85
CA THR A 4 -13.37 0.90 -15.24
C THR A 4 -13.35 -0.59 -15.56
N GLY A 5 -14.29 -1.01 -16.40
CA GLY A 5 -14.39 -2.37 -16.88
C GLY A 5 -13.37 -2.66 -17.98
N GLY A 6 -12.88 -3.90 -17.97
CA GLY A 6 -12.48 -4.63 -19.17
C GLY A 6 -11.12 -4.30 -19.75
N ASP A 7 -10.05 -4.58 -18.99
CA ASP A 7 -8.77 -4.94 -19.59
C ASP A 7 -8.32 -6.26 -18.98
N GLU A 8 -7.99 -7.24 -19.82
CA GLU A 8 -7.60 -8.63 -19.49
C GLU A 8 -6.27 -8.73 -18.68
N ASN A 9 -5.82 -7.61 -18.11
CA ASN A 9 -4.66 -7.45 -17.23
C ASN A 9 -5.08 -6.95 -15.82
N PHE A 10 -6.17 -7.47 -15.27
CA PHE A 10 -6.66 -7.19 -13.91
C PHE A 10 -5.68 -7.53 -12.76
N MET A 11 -4.47 -8.02 -13.07
CA MET A 11 -3.54 -8.62 -12.11
C MET A 11 -2.34 -7.74 -11.72
N HIS A 12 -2.26 -6.48 -12.15
CA HIS A 12 -1.03 -5.69 -11.95
C HIS A 12 -1.25 -4.19 -11.67
N ASP A 13 -2.40 -3.80 -11.13
CA ASP A 13 -2.63 -2.40 -10.79
C ASP A 13 -1.67 -1.96 -9.68
N LYS A 14 -0.87 -0.93 -9.99
CA LYS A 14 0.14 -0.38 -9.09
C LYS A 14 -0.46 0.70 -8.21
N ILE A 15 -0.67 0.37 -6.94
CA ILE A 15 -1.15 1.31 -5.94
C ILE A 15 0.04 1.96 -5.24
N ARG A 16 -0.11 3.26 -4.93
CA ARG A 16 0.82 4.01 -4.11
C ARG A 16 0.10 4.51 -2.86
N LEU A 17 0.44 3.94 -1.72
CA LEU A 17 -0.02 4.40 -0.42
C LEU A 17 0.97 5.42 0.13
N GLN A 18 0.47 6.60 0.52
CA GLN A 18 1.25 7.68 1.11
C GLN A 18 0.62 8.08 2.44
N ILE A 19 1.45 8.21 3.47
CA ILE A 19 1.03 8.64 4.82
C ILE A 19 1.65 10.01 5.06
N PHE A 20 0.81 10.97 5.42
CA PHE A 20 1.21 12.36 5.66
C PHE A 20 1.00 12.73 7.13
N SER A 21 1.82 13.66 7.63
CA SER A 21 1.53 14.34 8.89
C SER A 21 0.36 15.32 8.72
N GLU A 22 -0.17 15.83 9.83
CA GLU A 22 -1.20 16.88 9.81
C GLU A 22 -0.71 18.16 9.12
N GLN A 23 0.61 18.39 9.10
CA GLN A 23 1.26 19.52 8.44
C GLN A 23 1.50 19.25 6.94
N GLY A 24 1.14 18.06 6.44
CA GLY A 24 1.30 17.66 5.04
C GLY A 24 2.68 17.06 4.71
N GLU A 25 3.50 16.75 5.70
CA GLU A 25 4.81 16.12 5.45
C GLU A 25 4.66 14.64 5.11
N LEU A 26 5.32 14.16 4.05
CA LEU A 26 5.32 12.72 3.73
C LEU A 26 6.09 11.94 4.80
N LEU A 27 5.43 11.04 5.51
CA LEU A 27 5.99 10.22 6.59
C LEU A 27 6.33 8.81 6.14
N ALA A 28 5.54 8.23 5.25
CA ALA A 28 5.80 6.91 4.69
C ALA A 28 5.20 6.79 3.28
N GLN A 29 5.81 5.96 2.45
CA GLN A 29 5.29 5.58 1.14
C GLN A 29 5.46 4.07 0.95
N ARG A 30 4.46 3.43 0.35
CA ARG A 30 4.52 2.05 -0.13
C ARG A 30 3.93 1.95 -1.53
N LYS A 31 4.54 1.10 -2.34
CA LYS A 31 4.01 0.71 -3.65
C LYS A 31 3.71 -0.78 -3.58
N PHE A 32 2.53 -1.17 -4.01
CA PHE A 32 2.10 -2.56 -4.02
C PHE A 32 1.17 -2.81 -5.20
N HIS A 33 0.97 -4.09 -5.53
CA HIS A 33 0.06 -4.49 -6.59
C HIS A 33 -1.26 -4.99 -6.00
N VAL A 34 -2.36 -4.75 -6.71
CA VAL A 34 -3.66 -5.31 -6.38
C VAL A 34 -4.09 -6.24 -7.52
N ASP A 35 -4.61 -7.40 -7.15
CA ASP A 35 -5.27 -8.31 -8.07
C ASP A 35 -6.79 -8.23 -7.87
N TRP A 36 -7.48 -7.73 -8.88
CA TRP A 36 -8.93 -7.50 -8.85
C TRP A 36 -9.76 -8.78 -8.99
N ILE A 37 -9.14 -9.88 -9.40
CA ILE A 37 -9.79 -11.19 -9.59
C ILE A 37 -9.77 -12.01 -8.29
N THR A 38 -8.84 -11.69 -7.38
CA THR A 38 -8.76 -12.38 -6.09
C THR A 38 -9.82 -11.92 -5.10
N ASN A 39 -10.26 -12.84 -4.23
CA ASN A 39 -11.20 -12.52 -3.15
C ASN A 39 -10.49 -11.89 -1.91
N PHE A 40 -9.30 -11.31 -2.10
CA PHE A 40 -8.57 -10.69 -1.00
C PHE A 40 -9.18 -9.34 -0.62
N PRO A 41 -9.08 -8.93 0.67
CA PRO A 41 -9.51 -7.60 1.08
C PRO A 41 -8.72 -6.54 0.32
N ARG A 42 -9.44 -5.63 -0.33
CA ARG A 42 -8.87 -4.48 -1.06
C ARG A 42 -8.79 -3.23 -0.19
N GLU A 43 -9.48 -3.25 0.94
CA GLU A 43 -9.51 -2.15 1.88
C GLU A 43 -8.27 -2.14 2.76
N LEU A 44 -7.83 -0.93 3.12
CA LEU A 44 -6.84 -0.77 4.18
C LEU A 44 -7.51 -1.11 5.51
N GLU A 45 -6.92 -2.04 6.26
CA GLU A 45 -7.39 -2.33 7.61
C GLU A 45 -6.61 -1.45 8.60
N TYR A 46 -7.36 -0.74 9.44
CA TYR A 46 -6.80 0.14 10.45
C TYR A 46 -6.80 -0.58 11.80
N GLY A 47 -5.60 -0.75 12.36
CA GLY A 47 -5.40 -1.13 13.75
C GLY A 47 -5.15 0.10 14.62
N VAL A 48 -5.04 -0.12 15.93
CA VAL A 48 -4.77 0.95 16.92
C VAL A 48 -3.42 1.64 16.64
N ASP A 49 -2.43 0.85 16.23
CA ASP A 49 -1.02 1.23 16.09
C ASP A 49 -0.49 0.90 14.68
N HIS A 50 -1.35 0.60 13.71
CA HIS A 50 -0.90 0.21 12.38
C HIS A 50 -1.95 0.33 11.28
N VAL A 51 -1.48 0.33 10.04
CA VAL A 51 -2.30 0.12 8.85
C VAL A 51 -1.81 -1.13 8.14
N THR A 52 -2.75 -2.00 7.79
CA THR A 52 -2.50 -3.20 7.00
C THR A 52 -2.90 -2.97 5.55
N TYR A 53 -2.08 -3.44 4.63
CA TYR A 53 -2.38 -3.49 3.20
C TYR A 53 -2.03 -4.88 2.64
N TYR A 54 -2.61 -5.19 1.49
CA TYR A 54 -2.45 -6.48 0.82
C TYR A 54 -1.74 -6.27 -0.53
N ASP A 55 -0.54 -6.82 -0.68
CA ASP A 55 0.28 -6.77 -1.90
C ASP A 55 0.17 -8.10 -2.66
N ALA A 56 -0.46 -8.05 -3.83
CA ALA A 56 -0.63 -9.20 -4.71
C ALA A 56 0.62 -9.50 -5.56
N SER A 57 1.71 -8.73 -5.43
CA SER A 57 2.93 -8.94 -6.24
C SER A 57 3.71 -10.20 -5.89
N ARG A 58 3.44 -10.81 -4.72
CA ARG A 58 4.11 -12.03 -4.26
C ARG A 58 3.08 -13.04 -3.79
N GLU A 59 3.18 -14.28 -4.29
CA GLU A 59 2.32 -15.39 -3.88
C GLU A 59 2.46 -15.77 -2.40
N SER A 60 3.58 -15.40 -1.76
CA SER A 60 3.83 -15.59 -0.33
C SER A 60 3.99 -14.26 0.39
N ASN A 61 3.31 -14.11 1.53
CA ASN A 61 3.27 -12.90 2.38
C ASN A 61 2.58 -11.68 1.77
N PHE A 62 1.37 -11.87 1.23
CA PHE A 62 0.52 -10.80 0.69
C PHE A 62 0.12 -9.74 1.75
N LYS A 63 0.03 -10.11 3.03
CA LYS A 63 -0.33 -9.18 4.12
C LYS A 63 0.89 -8.41 4.60
N HIS A 64 0.82 -7.08 4.51
CA HIS A 64 1.84 -6.16 4.99
C HIS A 64 1.28 -5.17 5.99
N ARG A 65 2.13 -4.71 6.91
CA ARG A 65 1.79 -3.78 7.98
C ARG A 65 2.73 -2.57 7.96
N ILE A 66 2.16 -1.39 8.20
CA ILE A 66 2.87 -0.14 8.44
C ILE A 66 2.52 0.31 9.85
N GLU A 67 3.51 0.47 10.71
CA GLU A 67 3.31 0.99 12.07
C GLU A 67 2.82 2.45 12.04
N MET A 68 2.01 2.81 13.03
CA MET A 68 1.48 4.14 13.25
C MET A 68 1.84 4.61 14.67
N PRO A 69 2.58 5.72 14.84
CA PRO A 69 3.14 6.54 13.76
C PRO A 69 4.24 5.80 12.98
N PRO A 70 4.46 6.14 11.68
CA PRO A 70 5.53 5.54 10.90
C PRO A 70 6.90 5.74 11.54
N THR A 71 7.79 4.77 11.34
CA THR A 71 9.13 4.85 11.91
C THR A 71 9.99 5.89 11.19
N ARG A 72 11.07 6.37 11.83
CA ARG A 72 12.06 7.23 11.16
C ARG A 72 12.65 6.57 9.92
N TRP A 73 12.76 5.24 9.90
CA TRP A 73 13.22 4.49 8.74
C TRP A 73 12.22 4.55 7.58
N ASP A 74 10.92 4.52 7.88
CA ASP A 74 9.88 4.70 6.85
C ASP A 74 9.94 6.08 6.22
N TRP A 75 10.22 7.10 7.02
CA TRP A 75 10.42 8.47 6.56
C TRP A 75 11.61 8.60 5.60
N VAL A 76 12.73 7.93 5.93
CA VAL A 76 13.92 7.90 5.05
C VAL A 76 13.60 7.16 3.75
N ARG A 77 12.99 5.97 3.84
CA ARG A 77 12.63 5.16 2.66
C ARG A 77 11.64 5.88 1.74
N ALA A 78 10.69 6.63 2.29
CA ALA A 78 9.73 7.40 1.50
C ALA A 78 10.37 8.48 0.62
N ARG A 79 11.56 8.96 0.99
CA ARG A 79 12.32 10.00 0.27
C ARG A 79 13.42 9.43 -0.62
N LEU A 80 13.75 8.15 -0.49
CA LEU A 80 14.79 7.50 -1.27
C LEU A 80 14.18 6.57 -2.33
N PRO A 81 14.17 6.96 -3.62
CA PRO A 81 13.53 6.19 -4.68
C PRO A 81 14.23 4.85 -5.00
N LEU A 82 15.42 4.59 -4.45
CA LEU A 82 16.24 3.41 -4.73
C LEU A 82 15.94 2.21 -3.81
N LEU A 83 15.14 2.39 -2.74
CA LEU A 83 14.85 1.38 -1.72
C LEU A 83 13.37 0.98 -1.65
N SER A 84 12.55 1.45 -2.59
CA SER A 84 11.09 1.27 -2.62
C SER A 84 10.64 0.25 -3.65
#